data_AF-A0A392PA19-F1
#
_entry.id   AF-A0A392PA19-F1
#
_cell.length_a   1.000
_cell.length_b   1.000
_cell.length_c   1.000
_cell.angle_alpha   90.00
_cell.angle_beta   90.00
_cell.angle_gamma   90.00
#
_symmetry.space_group_name_H-M   'P 1'
#
loop_
_entity.id
_entity.type
_entity.pdbx_description
1 polymer ?
#
loop_
_entity_poly.entity_id
_entity_poly.type
_entity_poly.pdbx_seq_one_letter_code
_entity_poly.pdbx_strand_id
1 'polypeptide(L)'
;IEMASGAIFSSLRRRRSPTLEAFLAPVDLSDVALVQTLVTVVNELVSCFSKRSFFFQRKNTRSLVRKIENHSISGHFHDLNQEISTLLDVFPVKDVGLSKDVREQVELLLKQSRRAKLFIDMEDDALRIRFFSFLDEFENGRIPDSAELRSFYVDKLKVIDAASCRTEIEALEEQIVNHEGDIEPTISVLKGFVAMTRYCRFLIFGFEEDELDLENG
;
A
#
# COMPACT_ATOMS: atom_id res chain seq x y z
N ILE A 1 -13.33 6.76 17.28
CA ILE A 1 -11.99 6.88 16.66
C ILE A 1 -12.16 7.93 15.59
N GLU A 2 -12.07 9.19 16.00
CA GLU A 2 -12.24 10.35 15.12
C GLU A 2 -10.93 10.61 14.39
N MET A 3 -11.00 11.07 13.13
CA MET A 3 -9.89 11.63 12.33
C MET A 3 -9.10 10.69 11.40
N ALA A 4 -9.54 9.47 11.08
CA ALA A 4 -8.77 8.62 10.15
C ALA A 4 -9.10 8.86 8.66
N SER A 5 -10.38 8.95 8.28
CA SER A 5 -10.75 8.89 6.86
C SER A 5 -10.37 10.14 6.04
N GLY A 6 -10.42 11.33 6.66
CA GLY A 6 -9.99 12.58 6.01
C GLY A 6 -8.48 12.88 6.13
N ALA A 7 -7.81 12.37 7.17
CA ALA A 7 -6.41 12.69 7.44
C ALA A 7 -5.43 11.83 6.62
N ILE A 8 -5.79 10.57 6.32
CA ILE A 8 -4.94 9.64 5.54
C ILE A 8 -4.66 10.19 4.14
N PHE A 9 -5.61 10.90 3.52
CA PHE A 9 -5.38 11.57 2.24
C PHE A 9 -4.75 12.98 2.36
N SER A 10 -4.77 13.58 3.55
CA SER A 10 -4.27 14.96 3.75
C SER A 10 -2.76 15.03 4.04
N SER A 11 -2.18 13.98 4.62
CA SER A 11 -0.73 13.86 4.84
C SER A 11 0.03 13.73 3.52
N LEU A 12 -0.61 13.22 2.46
CA LEU A 12 -0.05 13.10 1.12
C LEU A 12 0.08 14.44 0.37
N ARG A 13 -0.48 15.54 0.90
CA ARG A 13 -0.51 16.84 0.21
C ARG A 13 0.39 17.93 0.81
N ARG A 14 1.30 17.58 1.72
CA ARG A 14 2.34 18.52 2.22
C ARG A 14 3.73 18.18 1.70
N ARG A 15 3.88 17.97 0.38
CA ARG A 15 5.17 18.29 -0.25
C ARG A 15 5.16 19.78 -0.55
N ARG A 16 6.06 20.52 0.12
CA ARG A 16 6.32 21.94 -0.17
C ARG A 16 6.51 22.07 -1.68
N SER A 17 5.88 23.07 -2.29
CA SER A 17 6.16 23.46 -3.67
C SER A 17 7.68 23.52 -3.85
N PRO A 18 8.26 22.88 -4.88
CA PRO A 18 9.70 22.95 -5.10
C PRO A 18 10.10 24.42 -5.20
N THR A 19 11.20 24.80 -4.53
CA THR A 19 11.73 26.15 -4.64
C THR A 19 12.21 26.41 -6.06
N LEU A 20 12.28 27.68 -6.47
CA LEU A 20 12.72 28.05 -7.82
C LEU A 20 14.12 27.49 -8.15
N GLU A 21 14.98 27.35 -7.13
CA GLU A 21 16.30 26.70 -7.24
C GLU A 21 16.23 25.21 -7.64
N ALA A 22 15.18 24.48 -7.25
CA ALA A 22 15.02 23.08 -7.65
C ALA A 22 14.82 22.91 -9.16
N PHE A 23 14.46 23.99 -9.86
CA PHE A 23 14.29 24.03 -11.32
C PHE A 23 15.51 24.60 -12.07
N LEU A 24 16.53 25.07 -11.35
CA LEU A 24 17.78 25.52 -11.97
C LEU A 24 18.70 24.31 -12.10
N ALA A 25 18.91 23.84 -13.33
CA ALA A 25 19.95 22.87 -13.61
C ALA A 25 21.31 23.49 -13.22
N PRO A 26 22.18 22.77 -12.47
CA PRO A 26 23.55 23.18 -12.23
C PRO A 26 24.22 23.58 -13.55
N VAL A 27 24.93 24.71 -13.52
CA VAL A 27 25.56 25.33 -14.71
C VAL A 27 26.50 24.36 -15.44
N ASP A 28 27.01 23.33 -14.76
CA ASP A 28 27.88 22.28 -15.31
C ASP A 28 27.37 20.86 -14.96
N LEU A 29 26.14 20.51 -15.35
CA LEU A 29 25.63 19.16 -15.16
C LEU A 29 26.39 18.16 -16.06
N SER A 30 27.35 17.43 -15.48
CA SER A 30 28.08 16.37 -16.18
C SER A 30 27.24 15.10 -16.34
N ASP A 31 27.54 14.31 -17.37
CA ASP A 31 26.98 12.97 -17.59
C ASP A 31 27.02 12.11 -16.31
N VAL A 32 28.16 12.13 -15.61
CA VAL A 32 28.37 11.35 -14.37
C VAL A 32 27.46 11.85 -13.26
N ALA A 33 27.34 13.17 -13.06
CA ALA A 33 26.51 13.73 -12.01
C ALA A 33 25.02 13.42 -12.22
N LEU A 34 24.54 13.45 -13.47
CA LEU A 34 23.17 13.09 -13.82
C LEU A 34 22.88 11.61 -13.55
N VAL A 35 23.73 10.71 -14.05
CA VAL A 35 23.57 9.26 -13.87
C VAL A 35 23.63 8.91 -12.38
N GLN A 36 24.55 9.51 -11.63
CA GLN A 36 24.72 9.24 -10.21
C GLN A 36 23.52 9.73 -9.38
N THR A 37 22.92 10.87 -9.76
CA THR A 37 21.66 11.35 -9.15
C THR A 37 20.51 10.39 -9.43
N LEU A 38 20.34 9.95 -10.68
CA LEU A 38 19.31 8.97 -11.05
C LEU A 38 19.50 7.64 -10.31
N VAL A 39 20.73 7.15 -10.21
CA VAL A 39 21.06 5.92 -9.47
C VAL A 39 20.74 6.07 -7.99
N THR A 40 21.06 7.21 -7.37
CA THR A 40 20.73 7.46 -5.95
C THR A 40 19.22 7.46 -5.74
N VAL A 41 18.46 8.20 -6.55
CA VAL A 41 16.99 8.26 -6.45
C VAL A 41 16.36 6.88 -6.66
N VAL A 42 16.82 6.12 -7.65
CA VAL A 42 16.34 4.75 -7.91
C VAL A 42 16.72 3.81 -6.76
N ASN A 43 17.92 3.90 -6.19
CA ASN A 43 18.35 3.05 -5.08
C ASN A 43 17.57 3.35 -3.80
N GLU A 44 17.31 4.62 -3.48
CA GLU A 44 16.45 5.01 -2.37
C GLU A 44 15.05 4.42 -2.55
N LEU A 45 14.48 4.56 -3.76
CA LEU A 45 13.18 4.02 -4.12
C LEU A 45 13.15 2.48 -4.01
N VAL A 46 14.12 1.80 -4.60
CA VAL A 46 14.26 0.34 -4.55
C VAL A 46 14.40 -0.12 -3.10
N SER A 47 15.19 0.57 -2.27
CA SER A 47 15.36 0.25 -0.85
C SER A 47 14.04 0.32 -0.07
N CYS A 48 13.20 1.32 -0.34
CA CYS A 48 11.88 1.47 0.29
C CYS A 48 10.93 0.29 0.01
N PHE A 49 11.14 -0.45 -1.09
CA PHE A 49 10.24 -1.53 -1.52
C PHE A 49 10.86 -2.93 -1.53
N SER A 50 12.19 -3.05 -1.53
CA SER A 50 12.91 -4.34 -1.66
C SER A 50 12.75 -5.29 -0.48
N LYS A 51 12.45 -4.76 0.71
CA LYS A 51 12.21 -5.59 1.90
C LYS A 51 10.82 -6.22 1.93
N ARG A 52 9.96 -5.93 0.95
CA ARG A 52 8.56 -6.38 0.95
C ARG A 52 8.40 -7.65 0.15
N SER A 53 7.86 -8.67 0.81
CA SER A 53 7.60 -9.97 0.18
C SER A 53 6.19 -10.02 -0.39
N PHE A 54 6.10 -10.10 -1.72
CA PHE A 54 4.85 -10.07 -2.47
C PHE A 54 4.27 -11.48 -2.68
N PHE A 55 3.85 -12.14 -1.60
CA PHE A 55 3.14 -13.42 -1.70
C PHE A 55 1.62 -13.19 -1.89
N PHE A 56 1.17 -13.13 -3.16
CA PHE A 56 -0.21 -12.80 -3.53
C PHE A 56 -1.17 -14.00 -3.72
N GLN A 57 -0.77 -15.22 -3.34
CA GLN A 57 -1.56 -16.41 -3.73
C GLN A 57 -2.66 -16.82 -2.74
N ARG A 58 -2.60 -16.44 -1.46
CA ARG A 58 -3.66 -16.77 -0.49
C ARG A 58 -4.75 -15.71 -0.53
N LYS A 59 -6.02 -16.12 -0.47
CA LYS A 59 -7.13 -15.24 -0.12
C LYS A 59 -7.33 -15.39 1.39
N ASN A 60 -6.94 -14.39 2.18
CA ASN A 60 -7.11 -14.30 3.63
C ASN A 60 -6.96 -12.84 4.09
N THR A 61 -7.21 -12.57 5.38
CA THR A 61 -7.16 -11.21 5.91
C THR A 61 -5.76 -10.60 5.75
N ARG A 62 -4.71 -11.37 6.01
CA ARG A 62 -3.32 -10.94 5.78
C ARG A 62 -3.02 -10.57 4.34
N SER A 63 -3.53 -11.32 3.37
CA SER A 63 -3.29 -11.01 1.97
C SER A 63 -4.05 -9.77 1.53
N LEU A 64 -5.23 -9.51 2.09
CA LEU A 64 -5.93 -8.24 1.88
C LEU A 64 -5.14 -7.06 2.45
N VAL A 65 -4.57 -7.19 3.66
CA VAL A 65 -3.66 -6.16 4.22
C VAL A 65 -2.50 -5.88 3.26
N ARG A 66 -1.80 -6.91 2.79
CA ARG A 66 -0.70 -6.75 1.81
C ARG A 66 -1.16 -6.13 0.48
N LYS A 67 -2.39 -6.41 0.04
CA LYS A 67 -2.96 -5.79 -1.17
C LYS A 67 -3.21 -4.30 -0.96
N ILE A 68 -3.65 -3.90 0.23
CA ILE A 68 -3.78 -2.48 0.61
C ILE A 68 -2.40 -1.81 0.66
N GLU A 69 -1.40 -2.46 1.27
CA GLU A 69 0.00 -1.99 1.22
C GLU A 69 0.46 -1.79 -0.22
N ASN A 70 0.24 -2.79 -1.09
CA ASN A 70 0.67 -2.74 -2.48
C ASN A 70 -0.06 -1.66 -3.28
N HIS A 71 -1.34 -1.42 -3.02
CA HIS A 71 -2.08 -0.32 -3.62
C HIS A 71 -1.44 1.03 -3.28
N SER A 72 -1.08 1.24 -2.01
CA SER A 72 -0.39 2.45 -1.56
C SER A 72 0.97 2.63 -2.22
N ILE A 73 1.80 1.58 -2.21
CA ILE A 73 3.11 1.55 -2.87
C ILE A 73 2.99 1.87 -4.36
N SER A 74 2.02 1.25 -5.04
CA SER A 74 1.82 1.43 -6.48
C SER A 74 1.39 2.87 -6.80
N GLY A 75 0.55 3.46 -5.95
CA GLY A 75 0.21 4.89 -6.01
C GLY A 75 1.45 5.77 -5.87
N HIS A 76 2.28 5.54 -4.86
CA HIS A 76 3.53 6.27 -4.67
C HIS A 76 4.49 6.15 -5.86
N PHE A 77 4.65 4.95 -6.42
CA PHE A 77 5.48 4.76 -7.60
C PHE A 77 4.92 5.50 -8.81
N HIS A 78 3.59 5.50 -8.98
CA HIS A 78 2.94 6.24 -10.05
C HIS A 78 3.16 7.75 -9.92
N ASP A 79 2.99 8.30 -8.72
CA ASP A 79 3.22 9.72 -8.44
C ASP A 79 4.68 10.11 -8.73
N LEU A 80 5.64 9.33 -8.24
CA LEU A 80 7.07 9.56 -8.50
C LEU A 80 7.40 9.46 -9.99
N ASN A 81 6.81 8.51 -10.70
CA ASN A 81 7.00 8.39 -12.13
C ASN A 81 6.41 9.58 -12.90
N GLN A 82 5.29 10.16 -12.42
CA GLN A 82 4.71 11.38 -12.97
C GLN A 82 5.58 12.61 -12.68
N GLU A 83 6.18 12.71 -11.48
CA GLU A 83 7.17 13.73 -11.13
C GLU A 83 8.40 13.65 -12.05
N ILE A 84 8.95 12.44 -12.26
CA ILE A 84 10.07 12.20 -13.19
C ILE A 84 9.69 12.60 -14.62
N SER A 85 8.52 12.20 -15.11
CA SER A 85 8.05 12.58 -16.45
C SER A 85 7.95 14.10 -16.60
N THR A 86 7.47 14.79 -15.57
CA THR A 86 7.32 16.26 -15.57
C THR A 86 8.68 16.96 -15.56
N LEU A 87 9.62 16.48 -14.75
CA LEU A 87 10.99 17.00 -14.71
C LEU A 87 11.73 16.81 -16.03
N LEU A 88 11.63 15.62 -16.62
CA LEU A 88 12.25 15.32 -17.91
C LEU A 88 11.61 16.09 -19.07
N ASP A 89 10.32 16.42 -18.98
CA ASP A 89 9.61 17.24 -19.99
C ASP A 89 10.14 18.68 -20.06
N VAL A 90 10.55 19.25 -18.93
CA VAL A 90 11.10 20.61 -18.86
C VAL A 90 12.63 20.64 -18.91
N PHE A 91 13.29 19.49 -18.86
CA PHE A 91 14.74 19.39 -18.83
C PHE A 91 15.34 19.82 -20.19
N PRO A 92 16.27 20.78 -20.22
CA PRO A 92 16.81 21.33 -21.47
C PRO A 92 17.87 20.41 -22.09
N VAL A 93 17.49 19.20 -22.52
CA VAL A 93 18.37 18.15 -23.09
C VAL A 93 19.30 18.67 -24.21
N LYS A 94 18.88 19.73 -24.92
CA LYS A 94 19.62 20.34 -26.03
C LYS A 94 20.68 21.35 -25.58
N ASP A 95 20.45 21.99 -24.44
CA ASP A 95 21.29 23.09 -23.93
C ASP A 95 22.32 22.59 -22.90
N VAL A 96 22.14 21.37 -22.39
CA VAL A 96 23.13 20.69 -21.54
C VAL A 96 24.10 19.90 -22.44
N GLY A 97 25.40 20.01 -22.13
CA GLY A 97 26.51 19.35 -22.85
C GLY A 97 26.61 17.83 -22.61
N LEU A 98 25.49 17.12 -22.72
CA LEU A 98 25.41 15.67 -22.53
C LEU A 98 26.00 14.91 -23.72
N SER A 99 26.64 13.76 -23.47
CA SER A 99 27.04 12.85 -24.54
C SER A 99 25.83 12.26 -25.27
N LYS A 100 26.07 11.73 -26.48
CA LYS A 100 25.02 11.11 -27.30
C LYS A 100 24.34 9.93 -26.58
N ASP A 101 25.12 9.11 -25.89
CA ASP A 101 24.61 7.92 -25.20
C ASP A 101 23.72 8.32 -24.01
N VAL A 102 24.15 9.28 -23.20
CA VAL A 102 23.36 9.77 -22.06
C VAL A 102 22.08 10.46 -22.54
N ARG A 103 22.16 11.24 -23.62
CA ARG A 103 20.97 11.84 -24.25
C ARG A 103 19.95 10.77 -24.67
N GLU A 104 20.40 9.69 -25.32
CA GLU A 104 19.52 8.59 -25.71
C GLU A 104 18.86 7.93 -24.49
N GLN A 105 19.61 7.71 -23.40
CA GLN A 105 19.05 7.16 -22.16
C GLN A 105 17.99 8.08 -21.53
N VAL A 106 18.21 9.40 -21.54
CA VAL A 106 17.23 10.37 -21.05
C VAL A 106 15.96 10.34 -21.90
N GLU A 107 16.08 10.28 -23.23
CA GLU A 107 14.94 10.17 -24.14
C GLU A 107 14.16 8.86 -23.95
N LEU A 108 14.85 7.74 -23.72
CA LEU A 108 14.24 6.45 -23.41
C LEU A 108 13.49 6.48 -22.08
N LEU A 109 14.10 7.05 -21.03
CA LEU A 109 13.49 7.19 -19.71
C LEU A 109 12.23 8.09 -19.78
N LEU A 110 12.29 9.17 -20.56
CA LEU A 110 11.13 10.02 -20.81
C LEU A 110 10.00 9.25 -21.51
N LYS A 111 10.33 8.43 -22.52
CA LYS A 111 9.34 7.62 -23.23
C LYS A 111 8.71 6.54 -22.34
N GLN A 112 9.49 5.93 -21.45
CA GLN A 112 9.00 4.91 -20.51
C GLN A 112 8.16 5.51 -19.39
N SER A 113 8.59 6.63 -18.81
CA SER A 113 7.85 7.31 -17.75
C SER A 113 6.46 7.74 -18.24
N ARG A 114 6.33 8.26 -19.46
CA ARG A 114 5.02 8.59 -20.08
C ARG A 114 4.12 7.38 -20.34
N ARG A 115 4.68 6.17 -20.44
CA ARG A 115 3.94 4.93 -20.75
C ARG A 115 3.50 4.17 -19.50
N ALA A 116 4.17 4.39 -18.38
CA ALA A 116 3.87 3.68 -17.15
C ALA A 116 2.46 4.04 -16.67
N LYS A 117 1.64 3.00 -16.46
CA LYS A 117 0.28 3.14 -15.94
C LYS A 117 0.21 2.47 -14.57
N LEU A 118 -0.51 3.11 -13.66
CA LEU A 118 -0.90 2.47 -12.41
C LEU A 118 -1.82 1.29 -12.75
N PHE A 119 -1.43 0.09 -12.35
CA PHE A 119 -2.28 -1.10 -12.44
C PHE A 119 -2.75 -1.46 -11.03
N ILE A 120 -4.06 -1.35 -10.82
CA ILE A 120 -4.74 -1.80 -9.60
C ILE A 120 -5.69 -2.91 -10.02
N ASP A 121 -5.58 -4.06 -9.36
CA ASP A 121 -6.53 -5.15 -9.57
C ASP A 121 -7.92 -4.75 -9.04
N MET A 122 -8.94 -4.90 -9.88
CA MET A 122 -10.30 -4.46 -9.55
C MET A 122 -10.96 -5.32 -8.47
N GLU A 123 -10.63 -6.62 -8.36
CA GLU A 123 -11.14 -7.49 -7.29
C GLU A 123 -10.52 -7.07 -5.95
N ASP A 124 -9.22 -6.78 -5.96
CA ASP A 124 -8.51 -6.32 -4.77
C ASP A 124 -9.00 -4.96 -4.27
N ASP A 125 -9.25 -4.03 -5.20
CA ASP A 125 -9.81 -2.72 -4.85
C ASP A 125 -11.25 -2.83 -4.33
N ALA A 126 -12.06 -3.71 -4.92
CA ALA A 126 -13.41 -3.97 -4.43
C ALA A 126 -13.39 -4.55 -3.00
N LEU A 127 -12.46 -5.47 -2.67
CA LEU A 127 -12.31 -5.98 -1.31
C LEU A 127 -11.85 -4.92 -0.33
N ARG A 128 -10.93 -4.04 -0.74
CA ARG A 128 -10.48 -2.90 0.05
C ARG A 128 -11.63 -1.95 0.36
N ILE A 129 -12.36 -1.50 -0.67
CA ILE A 129 -13.51 -0.61 -0.51
C ILE A 129 -14.55 -1.23 0.41
N ARG A 130 -14.84 -2.53 0.22
CA ARG A 130 -15.81 -3.25 1.02
C ARG A 130 -15.40 -3.39 2.49
N PHE A 131 -14.13 -3.64 2.75
CA PHE A 131 -13.61 -3.66 4.12
C PHE A 131 -13.80 -2.31 4.82
N PHE A 132 -13.44 -1.22 4.14
CA PHE A 132 -13.60 0.13 4.70
C PHE A 132 -15.07 0.52 4.91
N SER A 133 -16.00 0.05 4.06
CA SER A 133 -17.43 0.32 4.30
C SER A 133 -17.93 -0.34 5.59
N PHE A 134 -17.44 -1.54 5.94
CA PHE A 134 -17.81 -2.17 7.21
C PHE A 134 -17.24 -1.40 8.41
N LEU A 135 -16.00 -0.90 8.32
CA LEU A 135 -15.44 -0.05 9.37
C LEU A 135 -16.24 1.25 9.54
N ASP A 136 -16.64 1.90 8.44
CA ASP A 136 -17.47 3.10 8.47
C ASP A 136 -18.84 2.84 9.12
N GLU A 137 -19.45 1.69 8.87
CA GLU A 137 -20.70 1.31 9.54
C GLU A 137 -20.53 1.24 11.07
N PHE A 138 -19.49 0.56 11.57
CA PHE A 138 -19.20 0.52 13.00
C PHE A 138 -18.89 1.90 13.58
N GLU A 139 -18.12 2.74 12.87
CA GLU A 139 -17.83 4.11 13.30
C GLU A 139 -19.10 4.95 13.45
N ASN A 140 -20.10 4.69 12.60
CA ASN A 140 -21.40 5.34 12.64
C ASN A 140 -22.43 4.62 13.53
N GLY A 141 -21.99 3.65 14.36
CA GLY A 141 -22.86 2.91 15.29
C GLY A 141 -23.84 1.94 14.62
N ARG A 142 -23.64 1.63 13.33
CA ARG A 142 -24.41 0.62 12.60
C ARG A 142 -23.71 -0.74 12.71
N ILE A 143 -24.50 -1.81 12.61
CA ILE A 143 -24.00 -3.17 12.57
C ILE A 143 -24.07 -3.65 11.12
N PRO A 144 -22.95 -4.10 10.52
CA PRO A 144 -22.97 -4.64 9.18
C PRO A 144 -23.82 -5.90 9.05
N ASP A 145 -24.39 -6.11 7.87
CA ASP A 145 -25.20 -7.28 7.61
C ASP A 145 -24.39 -8.59 7.73
N SER A 146 -24.94 -9.55 8.46
CA SER A 146 -24.27 -10.82 8.74
C SER A 146 -24.03 -11.68 7.50
N ALA A 147 -24.92 -11.65 6.50
CA ALA A 147 -24.77 -12.41 5.27
C ALA A 147 -23.69 -11.78 4.38
N GLU A 148 -23.60 -10.45 4.37
CA GLU A 148 -22.53 -9.72 3.71
C GLU A 148 -21.16 -9.98 4.34
N LEU A 149 -21.07 -9.96 5.69
CA LEU A 149 -19.84 -10.31 6.41
C LEU A 149 -19.43 -11.76 6.15
N ARG A 150 -20.39 -12.69 6.10
CA ARG A 150 -20.13 -14.10 5.76
C ARG A 150 -19.60 -14.24 4.33
N SER A 151 -20.24 -13.56 3.37
CA SER A 151 -19.77 -13.52 1.98
C SER A 151 -18.33 -12.97 1.89
N PHE A 152 -18.04 -11.91 2.62
CA PHE A 152 -16.72 -11.30 2.64
C PHE A 152 -15.65 -12.21 3.27
N TYR A 153 -15.86 -12.69 4.49
CA TYR A 153 -14.84 -13.47 5.21
C TYR A 153 -14.71 -14.91 4.71
N VAL A 154 -15.83 -15.60 4.46
CA VAL A 154 -15.83 -17.02 4.07
C VAL A 154 -15.64 -17.17 2.57
N ASP A 155 -16.45 -16.48 1.76
CA ASP A 155 -16.43 -16.73 0.31
C ASP A 155 -15.26 -16.03 -0.38
N LYS A 156 -14.96 -14.77 0.00
CA LYS A 156 -13.90 -13.98 -0.62
C LYS A 156 -12.55 -14.17 0.06
N LEU A 157 -12.48 -14.04 1.39
CA LEU A 157 -11.24 -14.18 2.16
C LEU A 157 -10.93 -15.62 2.60
N LYS A 158 -11.77 -16.61 2.31
CA LYS A 158 -11.49 -18.03 2.59
C LYS A 158 -11.09 -18.31 4.05
N VAL A 159 -11.59 -17.52 5.00
CA VAL A 159 -11.53 -17.81 6.43
C VAL A 159 -12.74 -18.69 6.71
N ILE A 160 -12.53 -19.99 6.86
CA ILE A 160 -13.61 -21.00 6.82
C ILE A 160 -14.01 -21.56 8.19
N ASP A 161 -13.20 -21.35 9.23
CA ASP A 161 -13.43 -21.88 10.57
C ASP A 161 -12.85 -20.96 11.66
N ALA A 162 -13.22 -21.24 12.92
CA ALA A 162 -12.77 -20.48 14.08
C ALA A 162 -11.24 -20.53 14.28
N ALA A 163 -10.60 -21.66 13.94
CA ALA A 163 -9.16 -21.86 14.07
C ALA A 163 -8.37 -20.97 13.08
N SER A 164 -8.76 -20.98 11.80
CA SER A 164 -8.21 -20.11 10.76
C SER A 164 -8.41 -18.65 11.13
N CYS A 165 -9.57 -18.30 11.69
CA CYS A 165 -9.83 -16.96 12.17
C CYS A 165 -8.89 -16.55 13.31
N ARG A 166 -8.62 -17.45 14.27
CA ARG A 166 -7.66 -17.25 15.36
C ARG A 166 -6.24 -17.02 14.81
N THR A 167 -5.79 -17.86 13.88
CA THR A 167 -4.48 -17.70 13.21
C THR A 167 -4.35 -16.37 12.46
N GLU A 168 -5.42 -15.91 11.79
CA GLU A 168 -5.39 -14.59 11.14
C GLU A 168 -5.32 -13.44 12.15
N ILE A 169 -6.01 -13.54 13.30
CA ILE A 169 -5.93 -12.54 14.38
C ILE A 169 -4.51 -12.45 14.93
N GLU A 170 -3.92 -13.58 15.33
CA GLU A 170 -2.56 -13.63 15.91
C GLU A 170 -1.53 -13.02 14.96
N ALA A 171 -1.62 -13.35 13.67
CA ALA A 171 -0.68 -12.85 12.70
C ALA A 171 -0.88 -11.34 12.37
N LEU A 172 -2.10 -10.83 12.47
CA LEU A 172 -2.35 -9.38 12.39
C LEU A 172 -1.79 -8.66 13.62
N GLU A 173 -1.90 -9.25 14.81
CA GLU A 173 -1.31 -8.69 16.03
C GLU A 173 0.21 -8.67 15.98
N GLU A 174 0.83 -9.74 15.49
CA GLU A 174 2.27 -9.78 15.20
C GLU A 174 2.67 -8.67 14.21
N GLN A 175 1.88 -8.45 13.16
CA GLN A 175 2.13 -7.38 12.21
C GLN A 175 2.03 -5.98 12.85
N ILE A 176 1.12 -5.78 13.81
CA ILE A 176 1.02 -4.52 14.57
C ILE A 176 2.26 -4.29 15.44
N VAL A 177 2.76 -5.33 16.11
CA VAL A 177 3.96 -5.26 16.96
C VAL A 177 5.20 -4.91 16.14
N ASN A 178 5.30 -5.48 14.94
CA ASN A 178 6.43 -5.28 14.04
C ASN A 178 6.28 -4.05 13.11
N HIS A 179 5.26 -3.21 13.32
CA HIS A 179 4.96 -2.10 12.42
C HIS A 179 5.93 -0.92 12.64
N GLU A 180 6.56 -0.43 11.57
CA GLU A 180 7.56 0.65 11.63
C GLU A 180 6.96 2.07 11.63
N GLY A 181 5.65 2.23 11.84
CA GLY A 181 4.95 3.52 12.04
C GLY A 181 4.69 4.34 10.77
N ASP A 182 5.65 4.40 9.85
CA ASP A 182 5.61 5.21 8.62
C ASP A 182 5.06 4.45 7.40
N ILE A 183 4.60 3.22 7.60
CA ILE A 183 4.17 2.32 6.53
C ILE A 183 2.64 2.21 6.52
N GLU A 184 2.01 2.42 5.36
CA GLU A 184 0.60 2.05 5.17
C GLU A 184 0.43 0.52 5.05
N PRO A 185 -0.68 -0.05 5.54
CA PRO A 185 -1.77 0.62 6.25
C PRO A 185 -1.36 1.00 7.68
N THR A 186 -1.96 2.07 8.18
CA THR A 186 -1.67 2.60 9.51
C THR A 186 -2.03 1.60 10.61
N ILE A 187 -1.41 1.74 11.78
CA ILE A 187 -1.70 0.91 12.97
C ILE A 187 -3.19 0.90 13.32
N SER A 188 -3.91 2.02 13.10
CA SER A 188 -5.36 2.08 13.34
C SER A 188 -6.15 1.18 12.39
N VAL A 189 -5.77 1.13 11.11
CA VAL A 189 -6.38 0.23 10.12
C VAL A 189 -6.09 -1.22 10.47
N LEU A 190 -4.86 -1.56 10.86
CA LEU A 190 -4.52 -2.92 11.33
C LEU A 190 -5.33 -3.32 12.56
N LYS A 191 -5.51 -2.41 13.52
CA LYS A 191 -6.41 -2.62 14.68
C LYS A 191 -7.86 -2.81 14.25
N GLY A 192 -8.32 -2.08 13.23
CA GLY A 192 -9.63 -2.27 12.60
C GLY A 192 -9.78 -3.68 12.02
N PHE A 193 -8.76 -4.20 11.33
CA PHE A 193 -8.74 -5.58 10.84
C PHE A 193 -8.86 -6.59 11.97
N VAL A 194 -8.10 -6.42 13.06
CA VAL A 194 -8.17 -7.31 14.23
C VAL A 194 -9.57 -7.28 14.84
N ALA A 195 -10.13 -6.09 15.08
CA ALA A 195 -11.46 -5.93 15.68
C ALA A 195 -12.57 -6.54 14.81
N MET A 196 -12.55 -6.27 13.50
CA MET A 196 -13.51 -6.83 12.55
C MET A 196 -13.41 -8.36 12.47
N THR A 197 -12.18 -8.89 12.42
CA THR A 197 -11.95 -10.34 12.35
C THR A 197 -12.40 -11.03 13.64
N ARG A 198 -12.17 -10.42 14.80
CA ARG A 198 -12.72 -10.89 16.09
C ARG A 198 -14.25 -10.89 16.09
N TYR A 199 -14.87 -9.81 15.64
CA TYR A 199 -16.33 -9.71 15.54
C TYR A 199 -16.90 -10.81 14.64
N CYS A 200 -16.31 -10.98 13.45
CA CYS A 200 -16.75 -11.98 12.48
C CYS A 200 -16.51 -13.41 12.96
N ARG A 201 -15.46 -13.67 13.76
CA ARG A 201 -15.25 -14.97 14.41
C ARG A 201 -16.48 -15.39 15.19
N PHE A 202 -16.94 -14.54 16.11
CA PHE A 202 -18.08 -14.83 16.97
C PHE A 202 -19.39 -14.86 16.19
N LEU A 203 -19.56 -13.95 15.23
CA LEU A 203 -20.80 -13.86 14.44
C LEU A 203 -21.00 -15.07 13.51
N ILE A 204 -19.93 -15.54 12.86
CA ILE A 204 -20.01 -16.55 11.79
C ILE A 204 -19.79 -17.96 12.35
N PHE A 205 -18.83 -18.14 13.26
CA PHE A 205 -18.42 -19.45 13.78
C PHE A 205 -18.88 -19.71 15.21
N GLY A 206 -19.53 -18.73 15.85
CA GLY A 206 -20.03 -18.87 17.21
C GLY A 206 -18.92 -18.99 18.25
N PHE A 207 -19.27 -19.59 19.39
CA PHE A 207 -18.37 -19.85 20.51
C PHE A 207 -17.84 -21.27 20.45
N GLU A 208 -17.32 -21.74 19.32
CA GLU A 208 -16.48 -22.94 19.33
C GLU A 208 -15.27 -22.65 20.25
N GLU A 209 -15.44 -22.96 21.54
CA GLU A 209 -14.42 -23.44 22.46
C GLU A 209 -13.87 -24.71 21.78
N ASP A 210 -12.58 -24.90 21.56
CA ASP A 210 -11.67 -25.54 22.52
C ASP A 210 -12.33 -26.64 23.43
N GLU A 211 -13.45 -27.25 23.02
CA GLU A 211 -14.26 -28.24 23.76
C GLU A 211 -13.65 -29.67 23.73
N LEU A 212 -12.44 -29.85 23.18
CA LEU A 212 -11.81 -31.17 23.07
C LEU A 212 -10.69 -31.44 24.08
N ASP A 213 -10.42 -30.53 25.02
CA ASP A 213 -9.40 -30.73 26.07
C ASP A 213 -9.98 -31.03 27.47
N LEU A 214 -11.30 -31.24 27.61
CA LEU A 214 -11.96 -31.47 28.91
C LEU A 214 -12.60 -32.86 29.10
N GLU A 215 -12.33 -33.84 28.23
CA GLU A 215 -12.80 -35.23 28.43
C GLU A 215 -11.70 -36.28 28.71
N ASN A 216 -10.45 -35.88 28.97
CA ASN A 216 -9.39 -36.82 29.36
C ASN A 216 -8.68 -36.44 30.68
N GLY A 217 -9.46 -36.22 31.75
CA GLY A 217 -8.97 -36.05 33.13
C GLY A 217 -9.61 -37.06 34.08
#